data_AF-A0A1W1VI71-F1
#
_entry.id   AF-A0A1W1VI71-F1
#
_cell.length_a   1.000
_cell.length_b   1.000
_cell.length_c   1.000
_cell.angle_alpha   90.00
_cell.angle_beta   90.00
_cell.angle_gamma   90.00
#
_symmetry.space_group_name_H-M   'P 1'
#
loop_
_entity.id
_entity.type
_entity.pdbx_description
1 polymer ?
#
loop_
_entity_poly.entity_id
_entity_poly.type
_entity_poly.pdbx_seq_one_letter_code
_entity_poly.pdbx_strand_id
1 'polypeptide(L)'
;MTRAPSSPSSAVGRETVQQVIAGALLVLAAGFIVWQVRQGFGRNNVTLDWSIFGKPSQLTGGTYLTTILIGMWLTVRLALTSIVLALLLGTVVGVSRLSANPVVRGAAGVYVEFFRNTPLLVQIFFWNFGVLNVLPQGVKTWLNGHSPEQWAVIAALSVYTSSYIAETIRAGIQSIPHGQTEAAQSLGLSGTDTLTRVILPQAFRVVLPPLGSQFLNLTKNSSLASQIGVAELFYYGTQVQSYTFRGFESITAITVAYLILSLAITGLLNLVMHRLRLPGVRP
;
A
#
# COMPACT_ATOMS: atom_id res chain seq x y z
N MET A 1 44.66 39.63 12.42
CA MET A 1 45.08 38.35 11.81
C MET A 1 43.86 37.70 11.19
N THR A 2 43.66 37.92 9.90
CA THR A 2 42.52 37.43 9.11
C THR A 2 42.82 36.00 8.62
N ARG A 3 41.98 35.02 9.00
CA ARG A 3 42.07 33.65 8.47
C ARG A 3 41.77 33.67 6.97
N ALA A 4 42.69 33.16 6.16
CA ALA A 4 42.47 32.96 4.74
C ALA A 4 41.30 31.97 4.51
N PRO A 5 40.42 32.22 3.53
CA PRO A 5 39.34 31.30 3.19
C PRO A 5 39.92 30.01 2.62
N SER A 6 39.48 28.86 3.15
CA SER A 6 39.83 27.53 2.61
C SER A 6 39.40 27.44 1.14
N SER A 7 40.30 27.02 0.27
CA SER A 7 40.04 26.91 -1.17
C SER A 7 38.92 25.88 -1.45
N PRO A 8 37.87 26.24 -2.23
CA PRO A 8 36.74 25.37 -2.56
C PRO A 8 37.13 24.04 -3.23
N SER A 9 38.29 23.99 -3.90
CA SER A 9 38.75 22.81 -4.66
C SER A 9 39.09 21.61 -3.79
N SER A 10 39.50 21.82 -2.53
CA SER A 10 39.88 20.74 -1.61
C SER A 10 38.68 19.99 -1.02
N ALA A 11 37.52 20.66 -0.92
CA ALA A 11 36.29 20.07 -0.41
C ALA A 11 35.61 19.17 -1.47
N VAL A 12 35.55 19.63 -2.72
CA VAL A 12 34.97 18.88 -3.85
C VAL A 12 35.75 17.58 -4.11
N GLY A 13 37.09 17.62 -4.02
CA GLY A 13 37.91 16.41 -4.18
C GLY A 13 37.66 15.36 -3.09
N ARG A 14 37.42 15.78 -1.84
CA ARG A 14 37.12 14.86 -0.72
C ARG A 14 35.74 14.21 -0.86
N GLU A 15 34.75 14.96 -1.34
CA GLU A 15 33.39 14.45 -1.56
C GLU A 15 33.36 13.39 -2.67
N THR A 16 34.02 13.64 -3.81
CA THR A 16 34.13 12.66 -4.90
C THR A 16 34.81 11.37 -4.44
N VAL A 17 35.89 11.47 -3.64
CA VAL A 17 36.58 10.31 -3.08
C VAL A 17 35.67 9.52 -2.13
N GLN A 18 34.90 10.21 -1.27
CA GLN A 18 33.95 9.57 -0.36
C GLN A 18 32.82 8.84 -1.12
N GLN A 19 32.28 9.43 -2.19
CA GLN A 19 31.27 8.79 -3.04
C GLN A 19 31.81 7.55 -3.75
N VAL A 20 33.03 7.61 -4.27
CA VAL A 20 33.69 6.45 -4.91
C VAL A 20 33.93 5.33 -3.90
N ILE A 21 34.41 5.65 -2.70
CA ILE A 21 34.59 4.67 -1.62
C ILE A 21 33.25 4.05 -1.21
N ALA A 22 32.21 4.87 -1.01
CA ALA A 22 30.87 4.38 -0.67
C ALA A 22 30.30 3.47 -1.76
N GLY A 23 30.45 3.85 -3.03
CA GLY A 23 30.04 3.02 -4.17
C GLY A 23 30.79 1.69 -4.22
N ALA A 24 32.11 1.70 -4.04
CA ALA A 24 32.93 0.50 -4.00
C ALA A 24 32.53 -0.43 -2.84
N LEU A 25 32.29 0.13 -1.64
CA LEU A 25 31.83 -0.63 -0.48
C LEU A 25 30.46 -1.26 -0.71
N LEU A 26 29.53 -0.55 -1.36
CA LEU A 26 28.22 -1.12 -1.72
C LEU A 26 28.34 -2.29 -2.69
N VAL A 27 29.19 -2.16 -3.72
CA VAL A 27 29.43 -3.25 -4.69
C VAL A 27 30.08 -4.45 -4.01
N LEU A 28 31.06 -4.23 -3.13
CA LEU A 28 31.71 -5.29 -2.36
C LEU A 28 30.73 -5.97 -1.40
N ALA A 29 29.89 -5.20 -0.69
CA ALA A 29 28.86 -5.74 0.19
C ALA A 29 27.84 -6.58 -0.60
N ALA A 30 27.38 -6.09 -1.75
CA ALA A 30 26.48 -6.85 -2.63
C ALA A 30 27.12 -8.14 -3.13
N GLY A 31 28.38 -8.06 -3.59
CA GLY A 31 29.15 -9.23 -4.03
C GLY A 31 29.35 -10.26 -2.91
N PHE A 32 29.65 -9.79 -1.69
CA PHE A 32 29.77 -10.65 -0.51
C PHE A 32 28.45 -11.34 -0.16
N ILE A 33 27.32 -10.63 -0.21
CA ILE A 33 25.99 -11.22 0.03
C ILE A 33 25.69 -12.30 -1.02
N VAL A 34 25.90 -12.02 -2.31
CA VAL A 34 25.68 -13.01 -3.38
C VAL A 34 26.56 -14.24 -3.19
N TRP A 35 27.83 -14.03 -2.85
CA TRP A 35 28.74 -15.12 -2.54
C TRP A 35 28.26 -15.94 -1.34
N GLN A 36 27.86 -15.31 -0.23
CA GLN A 36 27.33 -16.00 0.95
C GLN A 36 26.06 -16.80 0.63
N VAL A 37 25.12 -16.24 -0.13
CA VAL A 37 23.91 -16.94 -0.57
C VAL A 37 24.29 -18.18 -1.37
N ARG A 38 25.14 -18.04 -2.40
CA ARG A 38 25.58 -19.17 -3.24
C ARG A 38 26.25 -20.27 -2.42
N GLN A 39 27.11 -19.92 -1.48
CA GLN A 39 27.75 -20.89 -0.58
C GLN A 39 26.73 -21.54 0.36
N GLY A 40 25.74 -20.78 0.83
CA GLY A 40 24.65 -21.28 1.68
C GLY A 40 23.83 -22.39 1.02
N PHE A 41 23.55 -22.28 -0.28
CA PHE A 41 22.87 -23.35 -1.03
C PHE A 41 23.64 -24.67 -0.99
N GLY A 42 24.96 -24.61 -1.22
CA GLY A 42 25.84 -25.78 -1.16
C GLY A 42 25.97 -26.35 0.26
N ARG A 43 26.22 -25.47 1.25
CA ARG A 43 26.38 -25.85 2.67
C ARG A 43 25.13 -26.53 3.24
N ASN A 44 23.94 -26.05 2.86
CA ASN A 44 22.66 -26.53 3.39
C ASN A 44 21.98 -27.56 2.49
N ASN A 45 22.66 -28.04 1.44
CA ASN A 45 22.12 -28.99 0.47
C ASN A 45 20.75 -28.60 -0.11
N VAL A 46 20.55 -27.29 -0.35
CA VAL A 46 19.29 -26.76 -0.89
C VAL A 46 19.27 -26.99 -2.39
N THR A 47 18.36 -27.85 -2.83
CA THR A 47 18.13 -28.14 -4.25
C THR A 47 16.87 -27.43 -4.72
N LEU A 48 16.94 -26.83 -5.91
CA LEU A 48 15.78 -26.18 -6.54
C LEU A 48 14.98 -27.19 -7.36
N ASP A 49 13.70 -27.34 -7.05
CA ASP A 49 12.73 -28.17 -7.75
C ASP A 49 11.48 -27.36 -8.11
N TRP A 50 11.50 -26.70 -9.27
CA TRP A 50 10.34 -25.94 -9.79
C TRP A 50 9.21 -26.85 -10.28
N SER A 51 9.44 -28.16 -10.44
CA SER A 51 8.40 -29.11 -10.87
C SER A 51 7.28 -29.25 -9.84
N ILE A 52 7.51 -28.79 -8.60
CA ILE A 52 6.52 -28.81 -7.52
C ILE A 52 5.21 -28.14 -7.93
N PHE A 53 5.25 -27.11 -8.76
CA PHE A 53 4.06 -26.37 -9.17
C PHE A 53 3.15 -27.19 -10.11
N GLY A 54 3.68 -28.24 -10.74
CA GLY A 54 2.91 -29.23 -11.51
C GLY A 54 2.36 -30.38 -10.68
N LYS A 55 2.81 -30.56 -9.42
CA LYS A 55 2.35 -31.64 -8.54
C LYS A 55 0.93 -31.36 -8.03
N PRO A 56 0.11 -32.40 -7.80
CA PRO A 56 -1.24 -32.23 -7.28
C PRO A 56 -1.22 -31.57 -5.89
N SER A 57 -2.12 -30.60 -5.70
CA SER A 57 -2.27 -29.84 -4.46
C SER A 57 -3.31 -30.50 -3.56
N GLN A 58 -2.97 -30.61 -2.27
CA GLN A 58 -3.90 -31.07 -1.23
C GLN A 58 -4.85 -29.97 -0.74
N LEU A 59 -4.71 -28.74 -1.25
CA LEU A 59 -5.37 -27.54 -0.70
C LEU A 59 -6.62 -27.11 -1.46
N THR A 60 -6.57 -27.09 -2.79
CA THR A 60 -7.60 -26.40 -3.60
C THR A 60 -8.18 -27.24 -4.75
N GLY A 61 -7.79 -28.51 -4.87
CA GLY A 61 -7.99 -29.28 -6.10
C GLY A 61 -7.11 -28.74 -7.24
N GLY A 62 -6.60 -29.61 -8.10
CA GLY A 62 -5.63 -29.22 -9.14
C GLY A 62 -4.18 -29.29 -8.66
N THR A 63 -3.31 -28.41 -9.17
CA THR A 63 -1.86 -28.40 -8.87
C THR A 63 -1.47 -27.27 -7.91
N TYR A 64 -0.26 -27.31 -7.36
CA TYR A 64 0.23 -26.20 -6.52
C TYR A 64 0.29 -24.86 -7.27
N LEU A 65 0.48 -24.86 -8.60
CA LEU A 65 0.33 -23.65 -9.42
C LEU A 65 -1.10 -23.09 -9.30
N THR A 66 -2.12 -23.94 -9.43
CA THR A 66 -3.51 -23.51 -9.31
C THR A 66 -3.81 -22.95 -7.93
N THR A 67 -3.22 -23.51 -6.87
CA THR A 67 -3.33 -22.98 -5.50
C THR A 67 -2.76 -21.57 -5.38
N ILE A 68 -1.59 -21.30 -5.98
CA ILE A 68 -1.02 -19.95 -6.02
C ILE A 68 -1.96 -18.98 -6.77
N LEU A 69 -2.50 -19.38 -7.92
CA LEU A 69 -3.42 -18.54 -8.70
C LEU A 69 -4.74 -18.25 -7.95
N ILE A 70 -5.27 -19.24 -7.22
CA ILE A 70 -6.44 -19.05 -6.34
C ILE A 70 -6.12 -18.06 -5.23
N GLY A 71 -4.94 -18.18 -4.60
CA GLY A 71 -4.46 -17.20 -3.62
C GLY A 71 -4.35 -15.79 -4.20
N MET A 72 -3.77 -15.65 -5.40
CA MET A 72 -3.70 -14.36 -6.11
C MET A 72 -5.09 -13.75 -6.34
N TRP A 73 -6.05 -14.55 -6.80
CA TRP A 73 -7.41 -14.08 -7.03
C TRP A 73 -8.08 -13.61 -5.73
N LEU A 74 -7.90 -14.35 -4.64
CA LEU A 74 -8.44 -13.99 -3.33
C LEU A 74 -7.80 -12.72 -2.78
N THR A 75 -6.48 -12.54 -2.96
CA THR A 75 -5.77 -11.29 -2.65
C THR A 75 -6.37 -10.12 -3.44
N VAL A 76 -6.63 -10.27 -4.74
CA VAL A 76 -7.25 -9.23 -5.57
C VAL A 76 -8.66 -8.90 -5.07
N ARG A 77 -9.49 -9.91 -4.78
CA ARG A 77 -10.84 -9.71 -4.25
C ARG A 77 -10.82 -8.98 -2.90
N LEU A 78 -9.93 -9.38 -1.99
CA LEU A 78 -9.74 -8.74 -0.69
C LEU A 78 -9.28 -7.29 -0.85
N ALA A 79 -8.35 -7.04 -1.77
CA ALA A 79 -7.83 -5.69 -2.02
C ALA A 79 -8.90 -4.77 -2.63
N LEU A 80 -9.66 -5.25 -3.62
CA LEU A 80 -10.71 -4.49 -4.30
C LEU A 80 -11.87 -4.13 -3.37
N THR A 81 -12.33 -5.07 -2.55
CA THR A 81 -13.39 -4.80 -1.56
C THR A 81 -12.92 -3.77 -0.53
N SER A 82 -11.71 -3.94 0.00
CA SER A 82 -11.16 -3.05 1.01
C SER A 82 -10.88 -1.64 0.49
N ILE A 83 -10.36 -1.49 -0.75
CA ILE A 83 -10.04 -0.16 -1.33
C ILE A 83 -11.31 0.64 -1.65
N VAL A 84 -12.39 -0.01 -2.09
CA VAL A 84 -13.68 0.66 -2.33
C VAL A 84 -14.20 1.28 -1.04
N LEU A 85 -14.24 0.51 0.04
CA LEU A 85 -14.66 1.00 1.36
C LEU A 85 -13.68 2.06 1.90
N ALA A 86 -12.38 1.88 1.69
CA ALA A 86 -11.37 2.85 2.10
C ALA A 86 -11.52 4.19 1.37
N LEU A 87 -11.86 4.18 0.08
CA LEU A 87 -12.10 5.37 -0.72
C LEU A 87 -13.36 6.12 -0.25
N LEU A 88 -14.45 5.39 0.01
CA LEU A 88 -15.68 5.98 0.53
C LEU A 88 -15.44 6.65 1.89
N LEU A 89 -14.90 5.89 2.85
CA LEU A 89 -14.64 6.39 4.19
C LEU A 89 -13.58 7.50 4.19
N GLY A 90 -12.50 7.31 3.43
CA GLY A 90 -11.40 8.26 3.33
C GLY A 90 -11.83 9.58 2.70
N THR A 91 -12.77 9.55 1.74
CA THR A 91 -13.35 10.76 1.15
C THR A 91 -14.19 11.52 2.17
N VAL A 92 -15.07 10.82 2.89
CA VAL A 92 -15.88 11.44 3.95
C VAL A 92 -14.97 12.08 5.01
N VAL A 93 -14.03 11.32 5.57
CA VAL A 93 -13.10 11.82 6.60
C VAL A 93 -12.23 12.96 6.07
N GLY A 94 -11.70 12.83 4.84
CA GLY A 94 -10.87 13.85 4.20
C GLY A 94 -11.59 15.18 4.03
N VAL A 95 -12.84 15.15 3.58
CA VAL A 95 -13.69 16.35 3.47
C VAL A 95 -14.05 16.91 4.85
N SER A 96 -14.36 16.05 5.84
CA SER A 96 -14.63 16.48 7.22
C SER A 96 -13.47 17.26 7.83
N ARG A 97 -12.21 16.95 7.47
CA ARG A 97 -11.03 17.69 7.92
C ARG A 97 -10.92 19.10 7.35
N LEU A 98 -11.65 19.42 6.29
CA LEU A 98 -11.74 20.77 5.73
C LEU A 98 -12.91 21.57 6.29
N SER A 99 -13.71 20.98 7.19
CA SER A 99 -14.86 21.65 7.79
C SER A 99 -14.43 22.90 8.58
N ALA A 100 -15.25 23.96 8.47
CA ALA A 100 -15.13 25.13 9.33
C ALA A 100 -15.41 24.80 10.80
N ASN A 101 -16.26 23.80 11.06
CA ASN A 101 -16.61 23.37 12.41
C ASN A 101 -15.40 22.68 13.08
N PRO A 102 -14.85 23.26 14.18
CA PRO A 102 -13.67 22.72 14.83
C PRO A 102 -13.89 21.33 15.45
N VAL A 103 -15.12 20.97 15.83
CA VAL A 103 -15.44 19.65 16.40
C VAL A 103 -15.35 18.59 15.32
N VAL A 104 -15.97 18.83 14.16
CA VAL A 104 -15.93 17.89 13.01
C VAL A 104 -14.50 17.72 12.52
N ARG A 105 -13.78 18.84 12.35
CA ARG A 105 -12.39 18.85 11.94
C ARG A 105 -11.48 18.13 12.94
N GLY A 106 -11.68 18.36 14.24
CA GLY A 106 -10.94 17.72 15.33
C GLY A 106 -11.20 16.22 15.41
N ALA A 107 -12.47 15.79 15.37
CA ALA A 107 -12.84 14.37 15.39
C ALA A 107 -12.25 13.60 14.20
N ALA A 108 -12.31 14.16 13.00
CA ALA A 108 -11.68 13.58 11.82
C ALA A 108 -10.14 13.57 11.94
N GLY A 109 -9.54 14.57 12.60
CA GLY A 109 -8.12 14.60 12.95
C GLY A 109 -7.72 13.44 13.85
N VAL A 110 -8.44 13.25 14.97
CA VAL A 110 -8.21 12.15 15.93
C VAL A 110 -8.32 10.78 15.23
N TYR A 111 -9.34 10.59 14.39
CA TYR A 111 -9.49 9.38 13.58
C TYR A 111 -8.24 9.12 12.74
N VAL A 112 -7.80 10.12 11.97
CA VAL A 112 -6.65 9.97 11.07
C VAL A 112 -5.37 9.69 11.85
N GLU A 113 -5.13 10.41 12.95
CA GLU A 113 -3.94 10.23 13.79
C GLU A 113 -3.93 8.85 14.44
N PHE A 114 -5.06 8.38 14.97
CA PHE A 114 -5.14 7.07 15.62
C PHE A 114 -4.79 5.93 14.65
N PHE A 115 -5.44 5.89 13.48
CA PHE A 115 -5.29 4.79 12.54
C PHE A 115 -3.95 4.80 11.79
N ARG A 116 -3.35 5.97 11.56
CA ARG A 116 -2.02 6.07 10.94
C ARG A 116 -0.87 5.75 11.90
N ASN A 117 -1.06 6.02 13.19
CA ASN A 117 -0.02 5.81 14.21
C ASN A 117 -0.13 4.44 14.90
N THR A 118 -1.12 3.62 14.53
CA THR A 118 -1.28 2.26 15.06
C THR A 118 -0.86 1.23 13.99
N PRO A 119 0.02 0.25 14.29
CA PRO A 119 0.42 -0.77 13.33
C PRO A 119 -0.79 -1.52 12.76
N LEU A 120 -0.84 -1.68 11.44
CA LEU A 120 -1.96 -2.37 10.77
C LEU A 120 -2.17 -3.80 11.29
N LEU A 121 -1.10 -4.55 11.58
CA LEU A 121 -1.22 -5.89 12.11
C LEU A 121 -1.97 -5.91 13.46
N VAL A 122 -1.69 -4.97 14.35
CA VAL A 122 -2.41 -4.82 15.62
C VAL A 122 -3.89 -4.54 15.36
N GLN A 123 -4.20 -3.71 14.36
CA GLN A 123 -5.59 -3.42 13.98
C GLN A 123 -6.29 -4.69 13.48
N ILE A 124 -5.66 -5.48 12.60
CA ILE A 124 -6.22 -6.74 12.11
C ILE A 124 -6.60 -7.66 13.28
N PHE A 125 -5.69 -7.84 14.24
CA PHE A 125 -5.97 -8.62 15.45
C PHE A 125 -7.09 -8.00 16.30
N PHE A 126 -7.11 -6.68 16.46
CA PHE A 126 -8.16 -5.98 17.21
C PHE A 126 -9.54 -6.16 16.58
N TRP A 127 -9.65 -6.04 15.25
CA TRP A 127 -10.91 -6.26 14.56
C TRP A 127 -11.38 -7.71 14.70
N ASN A 128 -10.47 -8.67 14.54
CA ASN A 128 -10.81 -10.09 14.59
C ASN A 128 -11.14 -10.60 16.01
N PHE A 129 -10.29 -10.31 16.99
CA PHE A 129 -10.42 -10.84 18.34
C PHE A 129 -11.12 -9.89 19.31
N GLY A 130 -11.13 -8.59 19.04
CA GLY A 130 -11.82 -7.60 19.85
C GLY A 130 -13.23 -7.32 19.32
N VAL A 131 -13.31 -6.65 18.16
CA VAL A 131 -14.57 -6.09 17.64
C VAL A 131 -15.60 -7.17 17.35
N LEU A 132 -15.24 -8.25 16.64
CA LEU A 132 -16.19 -9.33 16.33
C LEU A 132 -16.88 -9.90 17.58
N ASN A 133 -16.16 -9.98 18.70
CA ASN A 133 -16.68 -10.53 19.96
C ASN A 133 -17.64 -9.60 20.71
N VAL A 134 -17.70 -8.31 20.37
CA VAL A 134 -18.62 -7.34 21.00
C VAL A 134 -19.78 -6.93 20.09
N LEU A 135 -19.78 -7.37 18.82
CA LEU A 135 -20.87 -7.09 17.90
C LEU A 135 -22.23 -7.63 18.41
N PRO A 136 -23.35 -6.98 18.05
CA PRO A 136 -24.69 -7.49 18.35
C PRO A 136 -24.90 -8.90 17.79
N GLN A 137 -25.69 -9.72 18.49
CA GLN A 137 -25.85 -11.14 18.16
C GLN A 137 -26.29 -11.37 16.71
N GLY A 138 -27.22 -10.56 16.19
CA GLY A 138 -27.68 -10.69 14.80
C GLY A 138 -26.56 -10.51 13.77
N VAL A 139 -25.65 -9.56 14.01
CA VAL A 139 -24.49 -9.32 13.13
C VAL A 139 -23.49 -10.47 13.22
N LYS A 140 -23.21 -10.95 14.44
CA LYS A 140 -22.33 -12.12 14.64
C LYS A 140 -22.84 -13.36 13.93
N THR A 141 -24.14 -13.67 14.06
CA THR A 141 -24.73 -14.84 13.40
C THR A 141 -24.60 -14.75 11.88
N TRP A 142 -24.80 -13.56 11.29
CA TRP A 142 -24.60 -13.36 9.85
C TRP A 142 -23.13 -13.56 9.45
N LEU A 143 -22.20 -12.97 10.21
CA LEU A 143 -20.76 -13.05 9.93
C LEU A 143 -20.22 -14.48 10.04
N ASN A 144 -20.70 -15.27 11.00
CA ASN A 144 -20.30 -16.67 11.16
C ASN A 144 -20.63 -17.53 9.91
N GLY A 145 -21.65 -17.14 9.14
CA GLY A 145 -21.97 -17.78 7.86
C GLY A 145 -21.18 -17.27 6.65
N HIS A 146 -20.39 -16.20 6.81
CA HIS A 146 -19.76 -15.46 5.70
C HIS A 146 -18.26 -15.20 5.92
N SER A 147 -17.55 -16.11 6.61
CA SER A 147 -16.12 -16.01 6.90
C SER A 147 -15.79 -14.75 7.74
N PRO A 148 -16.04 -14.77 9.06
CA PRO A 148 -15.93 -13.59 9.91
C PRO A 148 -14.53 -12.95 9.89
N GLU A 149 -13.48 -13.75 9.77
CA GLU A 149 -12.09 -13.31 9.70
C GLU A 149 -11.84 -12.44 8.47
N GLN A 150 -12.43 -12.80 7.32
CA GLN A 150 -12.31 -12.02 6.09
C GLN A 150 -12.92 -10.63 6.25
N TRP A 151 -14.08 -10.52 6.89
CA TRP A 151 -14.71 -9.23 7.17
C TRP A 151 -13.94 -8.39 8.17
N ALA A 152 -13.33 -9.02 9.19
CA ALA A 152 -12.44 -8.32 10.12
C ALA A 152 -11.23 -7.72 9.40
N VAL A 153 -10.59 -8.45 8.49
CA VAL A 153 -9.48 -7.92 7.67
C VAL A 153 -9.96 -6.80 6.75
N ILE A 154 -11.09 -6.97 6.07
CA ILE A 154 -11.64 -5.92 5.21
C ILE A 154 -11.86 -4.65 6.02
N ALA A 155 -12.50 -4.75 7.20
CA ALA A 155 -12.69 -3.60 8.09
C ALA A 155 -11.35 -2.96 8.48
N ALA A 156 -10.38 -3.75 8.93
CA ALA A 156 -9.05 -3.28 9.32
C ALA A 156 -8.31 -2.56 8.19
N LEU A 157 -8.22 -3.18 7.02
CA LEU A 157 -7.59 -2.61 5.82
C LEU A 157 -8.31 -1.33 5.39
N SER A 158 -9.65 -1.31 5.41
CA SER A 158 -10.43 -0.16 5.01
C SER A 158 -10.24 1.04 5.93
N VAL A 159 -10.34 0.87 7.25
CA VAL A 159 -10.14 1.98 8.20
C VAL A 159 -8.70 2.49 8.18
N TYR A 160 -7.72 1.58 8.14
CA TYR A 160 -6.31 1.92 8.02
C TYR A 160 -6.06 2.74 6.75
N THR A 161 -6.38 2.21 5.57
CA THR A 161 -6.10 2.88 4.31
C THR A 161 -6.93 4.16 4.14
N SER A 162 -8.16 4.21 4.65
CA SER A 162 -9.00 5.42 4.61
C SER A 162 -8.34 6.62 5.31
N SER A 163 -7.56 6.39 6.38
CA SER A 163 -6.87 7.45 7.09
C SER A 163 -5.78 8.11 6.23
N TYR A 164 -5.05 7.34 5.42
CA TYR A 164 -4.08 7.84 4.45
C TYR A 164 -4.74 8.49 3.23
N ILE A 165 -5.88 7.95 2.78
CA ILE A 165 -6.69 8.55 1.71
C ILE A 165 -7.24 9.91 2.16
N ALA A 166 -7.75 10.01 3.38
CA ALA A 166 -8.25 11.26 3.94
C ALA A 166 -7.17 12.34 3.99
N GLU A 167 -5.93 11.96 4.34
CA GLU A 167 -4.78 12.87 4.30
C GLU A 167 -4.48 13.32 2.87
N THR A 168 -4.43 12.37 1.93
CA THR A 168 -4.20 12.68 0.51
C THR A 168 -5.25 13.67 -0.01
N ILE A 169 -6.53 13.45 0.28
CA ILE A 169 -7.63 14.31 -0.17
C ILE A 169 -7.50 15.72 0.42
N ARG A 170 -7.29 15.82 1.74
CA ARG A 170 -7.09 17.10 2.41
C ARG A 170 -5.90 17.85 1.82
N ALA A 171 -4.75 17.18 1.69
CA ALA A 171 -3.53 17.76 1.17
C ALA A 171 -3.69 18.22 -0.29
N GLY A 172 -4.34 17.41 -1.13
CA GLY A 172 -4.56 17.76 -2.54
C GLY A 172 -5.53 18.91 -2.75
N ILE A 173 -6.50 19.13 -1.86
CA ILE A 173 -7.36 20.33 -1.89
C ILE A 173 -6.57 21.56 -1.41
N GLN A 174 -5.80 21.42 -0.33
CA GLN A 174 -5.02 22.53 0.22
C GLN A 174 -3.80 22.92 -0.61
N SER A 175 -3.32 22.06 -1.50
CA SER A 175 -2.19 22.37 -2.40
C SER A 175 -2.57 23.32 -3.54
N ILE A 176 -3.86 23.58 -3.75
CA ILE A 176 -4.30 24.50 -4.80
C ILE A 176 -3.98 25.94 -4.38
N PRO A 177 -3.23 26.72 -5.19
CA PRO A 177 -2.85 28.08 -4.82
C PRO A 177 -4.05 28.97 -4.50
N HIS A 178 -3.96 29.75 -3.42
CA HIS A 178 -5.04 30.66 -3.00
C HIS A 178 -5.43 31.68 -4.08
N GLY A 179 -4.48 32.09 -4.94
CA GLY A 179 -4.75 32.97 -6.09
C GLY A 179 -5.83 32.44 -7.06
N GLN A 180 -6.03 31.12 -7.15
CA GLN A 180 -7.14 30.54 -7.93
C GLN A 180 -8.50 30.86 -7.30
N THR A 181 -8.56 30.88 -5.97
CA THR A 181 -9.76 31.24 -5.21
C THR A 181 -10.02 32.75 -5.29
N GLU A 182 -8.98 33.57 -5.14
CA GLU A 182 -9.05 35.03 -5.25
C GLU A 182 -9.47 35.49 -6.66
N ALA A 183 -8.93 34.86 -7.71
CA ALA A 183 -9.32 35.14 -9.10
C ALA A 183 -10.77 34.74 -9.36
N ALA A 184 -11.20 33.57 -8.88
CA ALA A 184 -12.58 33.11 -9.01
C ALA A 184 -13.58 34.07 -8.32
N GLN A 185 -13.26 34.54 -7.12
CA GLN A 185 -14.06 35.51 -6.39
C GLN A 185 -14.05 36.89 -7.07
N SER A 186 -12.93 37.31 -7.65
CA SER A 186 -12.82 38.55 -8.44
C SER A 186 -13.69 38.53 -9.70
N LEU A 187 -13.95 37.33 -10.25
CA LEU A 187 -14.89 37.10 -11.35
C LEU A 187 -16.34 36.94 -10.88
N GLY A 188 -16.63 37.14 -9.59
CA GLY A 188 -17.97 37.06 -9.01
C GLY A 188 -18.50 35.64 -8.78
N LEU A 189 -17.65 34.61 -8.84
CA LEU A 189 -18.08 33.24 -8.55
C LEU A 189 -18.44 33.06 -7.07
N SER A 190 -19.56 32.39 -6.80
CA SER A 190 -19.96 31.99 -5.45
C SER A 190 -18.96 31.00 -4.86
N GLY A 191 -18.87 30.88 -3.54
CA GLY A 191 -17.97 29.91 -2.89
C GLY A 191 -18.21 28.46 -3.36
N THR A 192 -19.46 28.09 -3.64
CA THR A 192 -19.82 26.78 -4.19
C THR A 192 -19.33 26.62 -5.63
N ASP A 193 -19.46 27.65 -6.47
CA ASP A 193 -18.94 27.62 -7.84
C ASP A 193 -17.41 27.60 -7.86
N THR A 194 -16.76 28.37 -6.98
CA THR A 194 -15.30 28.32 -6.80
C THR A 194 -14.85 26.92 -6.41
N LEU A 195 -15.51 26.30 -5.43
CA LEU A 195 -15.18 24.94 -4.99
C LEU A 195 -15.39 23.92 -6.11
N THR A 196 -16.56 23.91 -6.75
CA THR A 196 -16.95 22.85 -7.70
C THR A 196 -16.34 22.99 -9.09
N ARG A 197 -16.21 24.23 -9.60
CA ARG A 197 -15.75 24.49 -10.97
C ARG A 197 -14.26 24.78 -11.06
N VAL A 198 -13.63 25.25 -9.98
CA VAL A 198 -12.21 25.64 -9.99
C VAL A 198 -11.37 24.70 -9.13
N ILE A 199 -11.69 24.55 -7.85
CA ILE A 199 -10.83 23.84 -6.89
C ILE A 199 -10.92 22.32 -7.07
N LEU A 200 -12.11 21.72 -6.98
CA LEU A 200 -12.29 20.26 -7.01
C LEU A 200 -11.73 19.59 -8.28
N PRO A 201 -11.90 20.14 -9.50
CA PRO A 201 -11.33 19.54 -10.70
C PRO A 201 -9.80 19.52 -10.69
N GLN A 202 -9.16 20.54 -10.08
CA GLN A 202 -7.71 20.60 -9.93
C GLN A 202 -7.24 19.66 -8.83
N ALA A 203 -7.89 19.71 -7.66
CA ALA A 203 -7.58 18.86 -6.52
C ALA A 203 -7.68 17.36 -6.87
N PHE A 204 -8.71 16.97 -7.63
CA PHE A 204 -8.86 15.59 -8.10
C PHE A 204 -7.63 15.10 -8.88
N ARG A 205 -7.04 15.94 -9.72
CA ARG A 205 -5.84 15.61 -10.50
C ARG A 205 -4.60 15.46 -9.62
N VAL A 206 -4.50 16.26 -8.56
CA VAL A 206 -3.40 16.17 -7.58
C VAL A 206 -3.53 14.92 -6.71
N VAL A 207 -4.74 14.56 -6.32
CA VAL A 207 -5.04 13.43 -5.44
C VAL A 207 -4.88 12.08 -6.15
N LEU A 208 -5.15 12.01 -7.45
CA LEU A 208 -5.21 10.74 -8.18
C LEU A 208 -3.91 9.91 -8.14
N PRO A 209 -2.70 10.45 -8.38
CA PRO A 209 -1.48 9.64 -8.35
C PRO A 209 -1.17 9.03 -6.97
N PRO A 210 -1.25 9.77 -5.84
CA PRO A 210 -1.07 9.18 -4.52
C PRO A 210 -2.12 8.13 -4.15
N LEU A 211 -3.38 8.24 -4.63
CA LEU A 211 -4.38 7.16 -4.43
C LEU A 211 -3.94 5.83 -5.04
N GLY A 212 -3.28 5.88 -6.21
CA GLY A 212 -2.68 4.70 -6.82
C GLY A 212 -1.63 4.04 -5.92
N SER A 213 -0.82 4.84 -5.24
CA SER A 213 0.14 4.33 -4.25
C SER A 213 -0.55 3.71 -3.03
N GLN A 214 -1.68 4.28 -2.59
CA GLN A 214 -2.48 3.68 -1.51
C GLN A 214 -3.07 2.33 -1.89
N PHE A 215 -3.49 2.15 -3.15
CA PHE A 215 -3.95 0.85 -3.62
C PHE A 215 -2.83 -0.20 -3.63
N LEU A 216 -1.63 0.14 -4.13
CA LEU A 216 -0.46 -0.74 -4.08
C LEU A 216 -0.09 -1.13 -2.65
N ASN A 217 -0.11 -0.17 -1.73
CA ASN A 217 0.17 -0.42 -0.32
C ASN A 217 -0.89 -1.34 0.31
N LEU A 218 -2.18 -1.10 0.02
CA LEU A 218 -3.26 -1.96 0.51
C LEU A 218 -3.10 -3.40 0.01
N THR A 219 -2.79 -3.60 -1.28
CA THR A 219 -2.56 -4.95 -1.82
C THR A 219 -1.41 -5.67 -1.12
N LYS A 220 -0.28 -4.99 -0.87
CA LYS A 220 0.84 -5.59 -0.13
C LYS A 220 0.47 -5.88 1.32
N ASN A 221 -0.21 -4.95 1.97
CA ASN A 221 -0.65 -5.05 3.36
C ASN A 221 -1.69 -6.17 3.57
N SER A 222 -2.42 -6.56 2.52
CA SER A 222 -3.35 -7.69 2.59
C SER A 222 -2.66 -9.02 2.92
N SER A 223 -1.35 -9.16 2.69
CA SER A 223 -0.58 -10.33 3.13
C SER A 223 -0.62 -10.55 4.65
N LEU A 224 -0.81 -9.50 5.45
CA LEU A 224 -0.93 -9.59 6.91
C LEU A 224 -2.20 -10.35 7.35
N ALA A 225 -3.20 -10.49 6.46
CA ALA A 225 -4.42 -11.24 6.70
C ALA A 225 -4.16 -12.72 7.01
N SER A 226 -3.11 -13.29 6.43
CA SER A 226 -2.68 -14.67 6.66
C SER A 226 -2.40 -14.97 8.14
N GLN A 227 -2.05 -13.95 8.94
CA GLN A 227 -1.73 -14.13 10.36
C GLN A 227 -2.94 -14.46 11.22
N ILE A 228 -4.15 -14.27 10.70
CA ILE A 228 -5.39 -14.71 11.35
C ILE A 228 -6.12 -15.78 10.51
N GLY A 229 -5.42 -16.44 9.60
CA GLY A 229 -5.95 -17.57 8.83
C GLY A 229 -6.80 -17.21 7.62
N VAL A 230 -6.82 -15.95 7.19
CA VAL A 230 -7.51 -15.57 5.95
C VAL A 230 -6.74 -16.11 4.74
N ALA A 231 -7.43 -16.90 3.93
CA ALA A 231 -6.85 -17.56 2.76
C ALA A 231 -6.63 -16.58 1.60
N GLU A 232 -5.44 -15.99 1.54
CA GLU A 232 -4.94 -15.18 0.42
C GLU A 232 -3.60 -15.73 -0.11
N LEU A 233 -2.95 -15.03 -1.04
CA LEU A 233 -1.70 -15.45 -1.71
C LEU A 233 -0.59 -15.87 -0.74
N PHE A 234 -0.30 -15.07 0.29
CA PHE A 234 0.76 -15.39 1.25
C PHE A 234 0.38 -16.62 2.11
N TYR A 235 -0.88 -16.71 2.56
CA TYR A 235 -1.40 -17.91 3.23
C TYR A 235 -1.20 -19.16 2.37
N TYR A 236 -1.72 -19.18 1.13
CA TYR A 236 -1.62 -20.35 0.28
C TYR A 236 -0.16 -20.70 -0.07
N GLY A 237 0.69 -19.71 -0.32
CA GLY A 237 2.09 -19.97 -0.62
C GLY A 237 2.87 -20.56 0.56
N THR A 238 2.59 -20.12 1.81
CA THR A 238 3.19 -20.73 3.01
C THR A 238 2.62 -22.13 3.28
N GLN A 239 1.37 -22.40 2.90
CA GLN A 239 0.84 -23.76 2.90
C GLN A 239 1.57 -24.64 1.86
N VAL A 240 1.78 -24.18 0.62
CA VAL A 240 2.57 -24.93 -0.38
C VAL A 240 3.96 -25.28 0.18
N GLN A 241 4.64 -24.33 0.83
CA GLN A 241 5.91 -24.60 1.51
C GLN A 241 5.77 -25.70 2.56
N SER A 242 4.72 -25.67 3.37
CA SER A 242 4.51 -26.63 4.47
C SER A 242 4.26 -28.04 3.96
N TYR A 243 3.51 -28.20 2.86
CA TYR A 243 3.20 -29.51 2.28
C TYR A 243 4.33 -30.09 1.40
N THR A 244 5.12 -29.22 0.75
CA THR A 244 6.18 -29.65 -0.18
C THR A 244 7.57 -29.65 0.44
N PHE A 245 7.75 -28.97 1.59
CA PHE A 245 9.03 -28.64 2.20
C PHE A 245 9.96 -27.82 1.28
N ARG A 246 9.41 -27.18 0.24
CA ARG A 246 10.12 -26.38 -0.77
C ARG A 246 9.91 -24.90 -0.52
N GLY A 247 10.56 -24.39 0.53
CA GLY A 247 10.41 -23.01 0.98
C GLY A 247 10.94 -21.99 -0.02
N PHE A 248 12.08 -22.24 -0.66
CA PHE A 248 12.67 -21.28 -1.58
C PHE A 248 11.78 -21.03 -2.80
N GLU A 249 11.28 -22.10 -3.41
CA GLU A 249 10.41 -22.07 -4.58
C GLU A 249 9.06 -21.43 -4.24
N SER A 250 8.46 -21.80 -3.10
CA SER A 250 7.18 -21.27 -2.65
C SER A 250 7.25 -19.76 -2.36
N ILE A 251 8.24 -19.31 -1.58
CA ILE A 251 8.43 -17.88 -1.27
C ILE A 251 8.80 -17.08 -2.52
N THR A 252 9.58 -17.66 -3.44
CA THR A 252 9.86 -17.03 -4.73
C THR A 252 8.58 -16.87 -5.55
N ALA A 253 7.72 -17.88 -5.62
CA ALA A 253 6.44 -17.80 -6.32
C ALA A 253 5.51 -16.73 -5.73
N ILE A 254 5.42 -16.63 -4.39
CA ILE A 254 4.68 -15.56 -3.71
C ILE A 254 5.23 -14.19 -4.11
N THR A 255 6.55 -14.03 -4.09
CA THR A 255 7.24 -12.77 -4.42
C THR A 255 6.96 -12.35 -5.86
N VAL A 256 7.12 -13.27 -6.80
CA VAL A 256 6.83 -13.05 -8.23
C VAL A 256 5.36 -12.73 -8.44
N ALA A 257 4.45 -13.44 -7.78
CA ALA A 257 3.01 -13.18 -7.86
C ALA A 257 2.64 -11.77 -7.34
N TYR A 258 3.16 -11.36 -6.18
CA TYR A 258 2.97 -9.99 -5.67
C TYR A 258 3.58 -8.92 -6.58
N LEU A 259 4.73 -9.22 -7.22
CA LEU A 259 5.33 -8.33 -8.20
C LEU A 259 4.44 -8.19 -9.44
N ILE A 260 3.92 -9.29 -9.98
CA ILE A 260 2.98 -9.29 -11.12
C ILE A 260 1.74 -8.47 -10.77
N LEU A 261 1.14 -8.68 -9.59
CA LEU A 261 0.00 -7.89 -9.12
C LEU A 261 0.34 -6.41 -9.03
N SER A 262 1.50 -6.07 -8.46
CA SER A 262 1.95 -4.67 -8.32
C SER A 262 2.17 -4.00 -9.67
N LEU A 263 2.79 -4.70 -10.62
CA LEU A 263 3.02 -4.20 -11.98
C LEU A 263 1.70 -4.06 -12.75
N ALA A 264 0.78 -5.01 -12.61
CA ALA A 264 -0.55 -4.94 -13.22
C ALA A 264 -1.35 -3.74 -12.70
N ILE A 265 -1.36 -3.53 -11.37
CA ILE A 265 -2.00 -2.36 -10.74
C ILE A 265 -1.34 -1.07 -11.24
N THR A 266 -0.01 -0.99 -11.24
CA THR A 266 0.73 0.19 -11.69
C THR A 266 0.45 0.49 -13.17
N GLY A 267 0.44 -0.53 -14.03
CA GLY A 267 0.12 -0.41 -15.45
C GLY A 267 -1.30 0.11 -15.67
N LEU A 268 -2.28 -0.44 -14.96
CA LEU A 268 -3.67 0.00 -15.02
C LEU A 268 -3.81 1.46 -14.56
N LEU A 269 -3.18 1.82 -13.44
CA LEU A 269 -3.17 3.19 -12.92
C LEU A 269 -2.52 4.16 -13.91
N ASN A 270 -1.40 3.79 -14.51
CA ASN A 270 -0.73 4.60 -15.52
C ASN A 270 -1.62 4.81 -16.76
N LEU A 271 -2.35 3.78 -17.18
CA LEU A 271 -3.29 3.88 -18.30
C LEU A 271 -4.43 4.85 -17.99
N VAL A 272 -5.03 4.73 -16.81
CA VAL A 272 -6.08 5.66 -16.33
C VAL A 272 -5.53 7.08 -16.21
N MET A 273 -4.37 7.25 -15.60
CA MET A 273 -3.73 8.57 -15.47
C MET A 273 -3.39 9.16 -16.84
N HIS A 274 -2.91 8.37 -17.80
CA HIS A 274 -2.59 8.88 -19.13
C HIS A 274 -3.83 9.40 -19.87
N ARG A 275 -4.99 8.76 -19.68
CA ARG A 275 -6.28 9.24 -20.21
C ARG A 275 -6.77 10.52 -19.53
N LEU A 276 -6.41 10.74 -18.27
CA LEU A 276 -6.83 11.89 -17.46
C LEU A 276 -5.82 13.06 -17.47
N ARG A 277 -4.64 12.88 -18.07
CA ARG A 277 -3.66 13.95 -18.31
C ARG A 277 -4.19 14.88 -19.40
N LEU A 278 -4.64 16.07 -19.02
CA LEU A 278 -4.85 17.17 -19.96
C LEU A 278 -3.55 17.97 -20.14
N PRO A 279 -3.24 18.47 -21.36
CA PRO A 279 -2.01 19.22 -21.63
C PRO A 279 -1.90 20.46 -20.73
N GLY A 280 -0.74 20.66 -20.08
CA GLY A 280 -0.38 21.95 -19.48
C GLY A 280 0.04 21.96 -18.01
N VAL A 281 -0.14 20.87 -17.25
CA VAL A 281 0.36 20.79 -15.86
C VAL A 281 1.72 20.08 -15.87
N ARG A 282 2.81 20.87 -15.80
CA ARG A 282 4.14 20.33 -15.52
C ARG A 282 4.22 19.98 -14.03
N PRO A 283 4.87 18.86 -13.67
CA PRO A 283 5.07 18.46 -12.27
C PRO A 283 5.92 19.48 -11.52
#